data_AF-A0A8S9PX73-F1
#
_entry.id   AF-A0A8S9PX73-F1
#
_cell.length_a   1.000
_cell.length_b   1.000
_cell.length_c   1.000
_cell.angle_alpha   90.00
_cell.angle_beta   90.00
_cell.angle_gamma   90.00
#
_symmetry.space_group_name_H-M   'P 1'
#
loop_
_entity.id
_entity.type
_entity.pdbx_description
1 polymer ?
#
loop_
_entity_poly.entity_id
_entity_poly.type
_entity_poly.pdbx_seq_one_letter_code
_entity_poly.pdbx_strand_id
1 'polypeptide(L)'
;MSTNETYALGPKITDWDSQRKVWLDKNPEFPSTVNGKARILLLTGSPPKPCDNPIGDHYLLKSVKNKIDYCRLHGIEIVYNMAHLDKELAGYWAKLPMIRRLMLSHPEVEWIWWMDSDALFTDILFQIPLVRYEKHNLVIHGYPDLLFDQKSWIALNTGSFLLRNCQWSLDLLDAWAPMGPKGPIRDEAGKVLTAYLKGRPAFEADDQSALIYLLLSQKDTWMERVFVENQYYLHGFWEGLVDRYEEMMEKYHPGLGDERWPFVTHFVGCKPCGSYADYAVERCLKSMERAFNFADNQVLKLYGFGHRGLLSPKIKRIRNETVAPLEFVDKFDIRRTEVEFKPRY
;
A
#
# COMPACT_ATOMS: atom_id res chain seq x y z
N MET A 1 -18.45 -24.84 4.10
CA MET A 1 -17.63 -25.64 5.02
C MET A 1 -18.53 -26.24 6.08
N SER A 2 -18.29 -27.49 6.50
CA SER A 2 -18.94 -28.02 7.70
C SER A 2 -18.51 -27.18 8.90
N THR A 3 -19.33 -27.07 9.94
CA THR A 3 -19.05 -26.25 11.14
C THR A 3 -17.83 -26.69 11.95
N ASN A 4 -17.10 -27.74 11.54
CA ASN A 4 -15.97 -28.34 12.25
C ASN A 4 -14.61 -28.23 11.54
N GLU A 5 -14.53 -27.65 10.35
CA GLU A 5 -13.23 -27.43 9.67
C GLU A 5 -12.74 -26.00 9.94
N THR A 6 -11.62 -25.88 10.66
CA THR A 6 -10.91 -24.60 10.82
C THR A 6 -10.24 -24.22 9.49
N TYR A 7 -10.51 -23.00 9.03
CA TYR A 7 -9.89 -22.46 7.80
C TYR A 7 -8.36 -22.39 7.94
N ALA A 8 -7.63 -22.71 6.87
CA ALA A 8 -6.18 -22.58 6.78
C ALA A 8 -5.77 -22.03 5.40
N LEU A 9 -4.79 -21.11 5.38
CA LEU A 9 -4.24 -20.53 4.14
C LEU A 9 -3.41 -21.54 3.31
N GLY A 10 -3.07 -22.69 3.91
CA GLY A 10 -2.32 -23.78 3.29
C GLY A 10 -1.67 -24.67 4.36
N PRO A 11 -0.89 -25.68 3.95
CA PRO A 11 -0.13 -26.51 4.88
C PRO A 11 0.80 -25.67 5.75
N LYS A 12 0.94 -26.04 7.03
CA LYS A 12 1.83 -25.34 7.97
C LYS A 12 3.29 -25.53 7.55
N ILE A 13 4.03 -24.43 7.52
CA ILE A 13 5.47 -24.39 7.30
C ILE A 13 6.10 -23.83 8.58
N THR A 14 7.17 -24.46 9.07
CA THR A 14 7.82 -24.09 10.34
C THR A 14 9.31 -23.79 10.20
N ASP A 15 9.87 -23.93 9.00
CA ASP A 15 11.29 -23.79 8.69
C ASP A 15 11.55 -22.88 7.48
N TRP A 16 10.64 -21.95 7.19
CA TRP A 16 10.71 -21.11 5.98
C TRP A 16 11.99 -20.27 5.91
N ASP A 17 12.46 -19.71 7.02
CA ASP A 17 13.71 -18.93 7.04
C ASP A 17 14.93 -19.78 6.63
N SER A 18 14.97 -21.03 7.09
CA SER A 18 16.02 -21.99 6.71
C SER A 18 15.92 -22.38 5.24
N GLN A 19 14.71 -22.68 4.74
CA GLN A 19 14.48 -22.99 3.33
C GLN A 19 14.88 -21.82 2.42
N ARG A 20 14.45 -20.61 2.78
CA ARG A 20 14.73 -19.37 2.04
C ARG A 20 16.22 -19.07 2.02
N LYS A 21 16.93 -19.24 3.15
CA LYS A 21 18.39 -19.10 3.21
C LYS A 21 19.10 -20.07 2.26
N VAL A 22 18.76 -21.36 2.32
CA VAL A 22 19.34 -22.38 1.43
C VAL A 22 19.06 -22.07 -0.04
N TRP A 23 17.88 -21.54 -0.36
CA TRP A 23 17.56 -21.13 -1.72
C TRP A 23 18.41 -19.93 -2.16
N LEU A 24 18.54 -18.89 -1.35
CA LEU A 24 19.35 -17.70 -1.66
C LEU A 24 20.84 -18.06 -1.87
N ASP A 25 21.38 -18.95 -1.03
CA ASP A 25 22.77 -19.43 -1.15
C ASP A 25 23.01 -20.20 -2.47
N LYS A 26 21.97 -20.86 -3.01
CA LYS A 26 22.05 -21.64 -4.26
C LYS A 26 21.72 -20.83 -5.52
N ASN A 27 21.12 -19.65 -5.39
CA ASN A 27 20.65 -18.83 -6.51
C ASN A 27 21.18 -17.37 -6.37
N PRO A 28 22.51 -17.16 -6.40
CA PRO A 28 23.12 -15.84 -6.19
C PRO A 28 22.73 -14.79 -7.24
N GLU A 29 22.23 -15.19 -8.39
CA GLU A 29 21.69 -14.33 -9.45
C GLU A 29 20.33 -13.68 -9.08
N PHE A 30 19.67 -14.18 -8.03
CA PHE A 30 18.44 -13.63 -7.47
C PHE A 30 18.64 -13.14 -6.02
N PRO A 31 19.46 -12.10 -5.79
CA PRO A 31 19.72 -11.62 -4.44
C PRO A 31 18.51 -10.89 -3.86
N SER A 32 18.35 -11.03 -2.53
CA SER A 32 17.34 -10.29 -1.75
C SER A 32 17.69 -8.81 -1.52
N THR A 33 18.91 -8.41 -1.90
CA THR A 33 19.38 -7.02 -1.87
C THR A 33 20.08 -6.70 -3.19
N VAL A 34 19.68 -5.60 -3.84
CA VAL A 34 20.27 -5.11 -5.10
C VAL A 34 20.78 -3.70 -4.87
N ASN A 35 22.07 -3.46 -5.16
CA ASN A 35 22.72 -2.15 -4.95
C ASN A 35 22.53 -1.58 -3.52
N GLY A 36 22.61 -2.44 -2.50
CA GLY A 36 22.42 -2.06 -1.10
C GLY A 36 20.97 -1.81 -0.68
N LYS A 37 19.98 -2.05 -1.55
CA LYS A 37 18.56 -1.90 -1.24
C LYS A 37 17.86 -3.26 -1.24
N ALA A 38 17.05 -3.52 -0.22
CA ALA A 38 16.27 -4.74 -0.16
C ALA A 38 15.27 -4.81 -1.33
N ARG A 39 15.09 -6.00 -1.92
CA ARG A 39 14.17 -6.23 -3.03
C ARG A 39 12.72 -6.13 -2.53
N ILE A 40 11.94 -5.26 -3.16
CA ILE A 40 10.52 -5.06 -2.88
C ILE A 40 9.69 -5.57 -4.06
N LEU A 41 8.61 -6.29 -3.75
CA LEU A 41 7.56 -6.63 -4.70
C LEU A 41 6.27 -5.90 -4.29
N LEU A 42 5.84 -4.93 -5.09
CA LEU A 42 4.56 -4.25 -4.88
C LEU A 42 3.42 -5.14 -5.38
N LEU A 43 2.50 -5.46 -4.49
CA LEU A 43 1.29 -6.21 -4.78
C LEU A 43 0.08 -5.28 -4.70
N THR A 44 -0.70 -5.25 -5.78
CA THR A 44 -2.02 -4.61 -5.81
C THR A 44 -3.00 -5.53 -6.54
N GLY A 45 -4.28 -5.16 -6.61
CA GLY A 45 -5.25 -5.93 -7.37
C GLY A 45 -6.64 -5.35 -7.35
N SER A 46 -7.50 -5.91 -8.19
CA SER A 46 -8.92 -5.59 -8.30
C SER A 46 -9.72 -6.87 -8.54
N PRO A 47 -11.05 -6.84 -8.39
CA PRO A 47 -11.89 -7.95 -8.82
C PRO A 47 -11.68 -8.32 -10.30
N PRO A 48 -11.87 -9.60 -10.70
CA PRO A 48 -11.77 -10.05 -12.10
C PRO A 48 -12.88 -9.54 -13.01
N LYS A 49 -14.02 -9.15 -12.43
CA LYS A 49 -15.18 -8.69 -13.18
C LYS A 49 -15.08 -7.18 -13.41
N PRO A 50 -15.70 -6.66 -14.49
CA PRO A 50 -15.91 -5.23 -14.65
C PRO A 50 -16.54 -4.62 -13.39
N CYS A 51 -16.21 -3.36 -13.12
CA CYS A 51 -16.77 -2.64 -12.00
C CYS A 51 -18.29 -2.48 -12.14
N ASP A 52 -19.00 -2.49 -11.01
CA ASP A 52 -20.45 -2.21 -10.98
C ASP A 52 -20.74 -0.82 -11.56
N ASN A 53 -19.86 0.13 -11.24
CA ASN A 53 -19.83 1.45 -11.87
C ASN A 53 -18.76 1.46 -12.99
N PRO A 54 -19.12 1.60 -14.27
CA PRO A 54 -18.18 1.52 -15.39
C PRO A 54 -17.03 2.53 -15.34
N ILE A 55 -17.22 3.70 -14.72
CA ILE A 55 -16.13 4.67 -14.55
C ILE A 55 -15.05 4.15 -13.59
N GLY A 56 -15.39 3.20 -12.71
CA GLY A 56 -14.47 2.57 -11.77
C GLY A 56 -13.28 1.93 -12.46
N ASP A 57 -13.50 1.22 -13.57
CA ASP A 57 -12.43 0.60 -14.36
C ASP A 57 -11.43 1.64 -14.89
N HIS A 58 -11.90 2.84 -15.25
CA HIS A 58 -11.02 3.93 -15.67
C HIS A 58 -10.11 4.40 -14.52
N TYR A 59 -10.64 4.51 -13.30
CA TYR A 59 -9.84 4.90 -12.13
C TYR A 59 -8.92 3.78 -11.64
N LEU A 60 -9.28 2.50 -11.81
CA LEU A 60 -8.37 1.37 -11.63
C LEU A 60 -7.20 1.45 -12.61
N LEU A 61 -7.46 1.77 -13.88
CA LEU A 61 -6.42 1.96 -14.90
C LEU A 61 -5.48 3.12 -14.54
N LYS A 62 -6.02 4.25 -14.10
CA LYS A 62 -5.21 5.40 -13.64
C LYS A 62 -4.38 5.05 -12.42
N SER A 63 -4.94 4.30 -11.48
CA SER A 63 -4.23 3.83 -10.29
C SER A 63 -3.08 2.90 -10.62
N VAL A 64 -3.28 1.92 -11.52
CA VAL A 64 -2.17 1.04 -11.93
C VAL A 64 -1.11 1.81 -12.72
N LYS A 65 -1.46 2.77 -13.58
CA LYS A 65 -0.47 3.65 -14.23
C LYS A 65 0.38 4.40 -13.20
N ASN A 66 -0.26 4.99 -12.20
CA ASN A 66 0.45 5.70 -11.12
C ASN A 66 1.45 4.79 -10.40
N LYS A 67 1.05 3.57 -10.05
CA LYS A 67 1.92 2.57 -9.44
C LYS A 67 3.05 2.11 -10.38
N ILE A 68 2.76 1.91 -11.67
CA ILE A 68 3.77 1.59 -12.70
C ILE A 68 4.83 2.69 -12.77
N ASP A 69 4.41 3.96 -12.78
CA ASP A 69 5.35 5.09 -12.85
C ASP A 69 6.26 5.16 -11.63
N TYR A 70 5.71 5.03 -10.42
CA TYR A 70 6.51 4.97 -9.19
C TYR A 70 7.46 3.76 -9.20
N CYS A 71 6.94 2.56 -9.42
CA CYS A 71 7.72 1.33 -9.38
C CYS A 71 8.88 1.34 -10.41
N ARG A 72 8.63 1.85 -11.62
CA ARG A 72 9.65 2.02 -12.66
C ARG A 72 10.77 2.97 -12.24
N LEU A 73 10.44 4.07 -11.56
CA LEU A 73 11.42 5.06 -11.11
C LEU A 73 12.25 4.58 -9.91
N HIS A 74 11.68 3.68 -9.09
CA HIS A 74 12.32 3.17 -7.87
C HIS A 74 12.89 1.76 -7.99
N GLY A 75 12.79 1.12 -9.16
CA GLY A 75 13.30 -0.24 -9.39
C GLY A 75 12.53 -1.31 -8.59
N ILE A 76 11.23 -1.13 -8.45
CA ILE A 76 10.33 -2.04 -7.72
C ILE A 76 9.55 -2.88 -8.74
N GLU A 77 9.44 -4.17 -8.51
CA GLU A 77 8.62 -5.06 -9.33
C GLU A 77 7.14 -4.96 -8.90
N ILE A 78 6.20 -5.18 -9.83
CA ILE A 78 4.76 -5.09 -9.56
C ILE A 78 4.03 -6.39 -9.94
N VAL A 79 3.18 -6.87 -9.04
CA VAL A 79 2.18 -7.90 -9.31
C VAL A 79 0.79 -7.27 -9.20
N TYR A 80 -0.01 -7.42 -10.26
CA TYR A 80 -1.41 -7.01 -10.27
C TYR A 80 -2.30 -8.26 -10.24
N ASN A 81 -2.95 -8.53 -9.11
CA ASN A 81 -3.86 -9.66 -8.99
C ASN A 81 -5.26 -9.32 -9.53
N MET A 82 -5.79 -10.20 -10.39
CA MET A 82 -7.21 -10.22 -10.79
C MET A 82 -7.88 -11.56 -10.47
N ALA A 83 -7.19 -12.49 -9.79
CA ALA A 83 -7.71 -13.82 -9.50
C ALA A 83 -8.21 -13.94 -8.05
N HIS A 84 -9.32 -14.66 -7.88
CA HIS A 84 -9.72 -15.17 -6.57
C HIS A 84 -9.01 -16.50 -6.32
N LEU A 85 -7.95 -16.48 -5.51
CA LEU A 85 -7.20 -17.69 -5.15
C LEU A 85 -7.93 -18.56 -4.13
N ASP A 86 -8.84 -17.95 -3.38
CA ASP A 86 -9.63 -18.60 -2.34
C ASP A 86 -11.09 -18.12 -2.43
N LYS A 87 -12.04 -19.05 -2.31
CA LYS A 87 -13.49 -18.74 -2.39
C LYS A 87 -14.06 -18.22 -1.07
N GLU A 88 -13.42 -18.51 0.05
CA GLU A 88 -13.83 -18.09 1.38
C GLU A 88 -13.27 -16.72 1.74
N LEU A 89 -12.01 -16.43 1.36
CA LEU A 89 -11.37 -15.12 1.53
C LEU A 89 -11.61 -14.20 0.32
N ALA A 90 -12.84 -13.69 0.23
CA ALA A 90 -13.26 -12.70 -0.77
C ALA A 90 -13.18 -11.25 -0.26
N GLY A 91 -13.22 -10.29 -1.18
CA GLY A 91 -13.18 -8.85 -0.86
C GLY A 91 -11.81 -8.41 -0.34
N TYR A 92 -11.80 -7.56 0.69
CA TYR A 92 -10.56 -7.05 1.29
C TYR A 92 -9.66 -8.18 1.86
N TRP A 93 -10.24 -9.32 2.21
CA TRP A 93 -9.51 -10.51 2.69
C TRP A 93 -8.69 -11.24 1.61
N ALA A 94 -8.96 -11.00 0.33
CA ALA A 94 -8.29 -11.72 -0.77
C ALA A 94 -6.77 -11.45 -0.85
N LYS A 95 -6.29 -10.41 -0.17
CA LYS A 95 -4.87 -10.08 -0.09
C LYS A 95 -4.06 -11.13 0.68
N LEU A 96 -4.60 -11.73 1.75
CA LEU A 96 -3.88 -12.70 2.59
C LEU A 96 -3.38 -13.93 1.80
N PRO A 97 -4.24 -14.68 1.08
CA PRO A 97 -3.78 -15.86 0.33
C PRO A 97 -2.81 -15.48 -0.80
N MET A 98 -2.98 -14.30 -1.40
CA MET A 98 -2.07 -13.82 -2.45
C MET A 98 -0.70 -13.44 -1.89
N ILE A 99 -0.64 -12.73 -0.75
CA ILE A 99 0.62 -12.41 -0.07
C ILE A 99 1.37 -13.69 0.29
N ARG A 100 0.70 -14.66 0.94
CA ARG A 100 1.30 -15.96 1.26
C ARG A 100 1.84 -16.65 0.00
N ARG A 101 1.07 -16.65 -1.10
CA ARG A 101 1.48 -17.27 -2.36
C ARG A 101 2.74 -16.62 -2.93
N LEU A 102 2.82 -15.29 -2.93
CA LEU A 102 3.99 -14.58 -3.43
C LEU A 102 5.21 -14.78 -2.54
N MET A 103 5.07 -14.76 -1.21
CA MET A 103 6.18 -15.05 -0.30
C MET A 103 6.85 -16.39 -0.62
N LEU A 104 6.04 -17.44 -0.79
CA LEU A 104 6.53 -18.79 -1.08
C LEU A 104 7.05 -18.97 -2.51
N SER A 105 6.55 -18.17 -3.46
CA SER A 105 6.93 -18.27 -4.88
C SER A 105 8.11 -17.38 -5.25
N HIS A 106 8.41 -16.38 -4.42
CA HIS A 106 9.49 -15.41 -4.62
C HIS A 106 10.42 -15.34 -3.41
N PRO A 107 11.25 -16.38 -3.14
CA PRO A 107 12.18 -16.38 -2.01
C PRO A 107 13.23 -15.24 -2.12
N GLU A 108 13.51 -14.73 -3.31
CA GLU A 108 14.37 -13.58 -3.56
C GLU A 108 13.79 -12.26 -3.04
N VAL A 109 12.47 -12.15 -2.88
CA VAL A 109 11.85 -10.91 -2.41
C VAL A 109 12.03 -10.80 -0.90
N GLU A 110 12.53 -9.64 -0.43
CA GLU A 110 12.68 -9.36 0.99
C GLU A 110 11.41 -8.75 1.59
N TRP A 111 10.73 -7.88 0.84
CA TRP A 111 9.50 -7.22 1.26
C TRP A 111 8.38 -7.38 0.22
N ILE A 112 7.24 -7.90 0.67
CA ILE A 112 5.98 -7.74 -0.06
C ILE A 112 5.36 -6.42 0.40
N TRP A 113 5.09 -5.52 -0.52
CA TRP A 113 4.38 -4.27 -0.25
C TRP A 113 2.98 -4.34 -0.82
N TRP A 114 2.00 -4.58 0.06
CA TRP A 114 0.60 -4.50 -0.34
C TRP A 114 0.18 -3.03 -0.48
N MET A 115 -0.50 -2.69 -1.58
CA MET A 115 -1.11 -1.38 -1.78
C MET A 115 -2.48 -1.50 -2.46
N ASP A 116 -3.51 -0.96 -1.81
CA ASP A 116 -4.89 -1.00 -2.32
C ASP A 116 -5.02 -0.28 -3.67
N SER A 117 -6.03 -0.70 -4.45
CA SER A 117 -6.29 -0.14 -5.78
C SER A 117 -6.72 1.33 -5.75
N ASP A 118 -7.25 1.82 -4.63
CA ASP A 118 -7.67 3.20 -4.40
C ASP A 118 -6.65 4.00 -3.57
N ALA A 119 -5.46 3.45 -3.34
CA ALA A 119 -4.29 4.20 -2.86
C ALA A 119 -3.42 4.65 -4.04
N LEU A 120 -3.05 5.93 -4.08
CA LEU A 120 -2.20 6.52 -5.11
C LEU A 120 -0.91 7.04 -4.49
N PHE A 121 0.23 6.83 -5.16
CA PHE A 121 1.43 7.59 -4.89
C PHE A 121 1.22 9.04 -5.25
N THR A 122 1.46 9.94 -4.32
CA THR A 122 1.39 11.38 -4.52
C THR A 122 2.72 12.08 -4.28
N ASP A 123 3.70 11.39 -3.69
CA ASP A 123 5.11 11.75 -3.75
C ASP A 123 5.88 10.71 -4.60
N ILE A 124 6.19 11.07 -5.84
CA ILE A 124 6.91 10.19 -6.77
C ILE A 124 8.40 10.12 -6.43
N LEU A 125 8.96 11.07 -5.66
CA LEU A 125 10.39 11.11 -5.35
C LEU A 125 10.73 10.49 -4.00
N PHE A 126 9.76 10.42 -3.10
CA PHE A 126 9.96 9.82 -1.79
C PHE A 126 10.33 8.33 -1.90
N GLN A 127 11.34 7.92 -1.12
CA GLN A 127 11.79 6.55 -0.97
C GLN A 127 11.54 6.08 0.45
N ILE A 128 11.00 4.87 0.59
CA ILE A 128 10.79 4.25 1.90
C ILE A 128 12.16 4.07 2.60
N PRO A 129 12.34 4.59 3.83
CA PRO A 129 13.61 4.51 4.54
C PRO A 129 13.81 3.13 5.17
N LEU A 130 13.99 2.09 4.33
CA LEU A 130 14.03 0.68 4.74
C LEU A 130 15.02 0.35 5.87
N VAL A 131 16.12 1.10 5.97
CA VAL A 131 17.12 0.97 7.06
C VAL A 131 16.46 1.12 8.45
N ARG A 132 15.41 1.94 8.57
CA ARG A 132 14.64 2.11 9.81
C ARG A 132 13.93 0.82 10.24
N TYR A 133 13.63 -0.07 9.31
CA TYR A 133 12.78 -1.24 9.53
C TYR A 133 13.57 -2.56 9.63
N GLU A 134 14.90 -2.51 9.68
CA GLU A 134 15.76 -3.70 9.69
C GLU A 134 15.40 -4.74 10.76
N LYS A 135 14.93 -4.29 11.93
CA LYS A 135 14.56 -5.17 13.05
C LYS A 135 13.08 -5.61 13.06
N HIS A 136 12.29 -5.12 12.10
CA HIS A 136 10.84 -5.31 12.02
C HIS A 136 10.48 -6.17 10.80
N ASN A 137 9.30 -6.79 10.87
CA ASN A 137 8.76 -7.67 9.83
C ASN A 137 7.46 -7.13 9.24
N LEU A 138 6.71 -6.32 9.98
CA LEU A 138 5.54 -5.58 9.48
C LEU A 138 5.77 -4.09 9.67
N VAL A 139 5.61 -3.29 8.61
CA VAL A 139 5.60 -1.83 8.66
C VAL A 139 4.24 -1.37 8.17
N ILE A 140 3.52 -0.67 9.03
CA ILE A 140 2.13 -0.26 8.78
C ILE A 140 1.90 1.15 9.28
N HIS A 141 1.18 1.97 8.51
CA HIS A 141 0.85 3.31 8.96
C HIS A 141 -0.14 3.27 10.11
N GLY A 142 0.05 4.12 11.12
CA GLY A 142 -0.92 4.27 12.19
C GLY A 142 -0.57 5.33 13.20
N TYR A 143 -1.44 5.46 14.20
CA TYR A 143 -1.33 6.44 15.26
C TYR A 143 -1.23 5.72 16.62
N PRO A 144 -0.07 5.77 17.30
CA PRO A 144 0.14 5.02 18.55
C PRO A 144 -0.89 5.32 19.65
N ASP A 145 -1.33 6.56 19.78
CA ASP A 145 -2.37 6.98 20.72
C ASP A 145 -3.73 6.34 20.38
N LEU A 146 -4.10 6.33 19.09
CA LEU A 146 -5.31 5.64 18.64
C LEU A 146 -5.23 4.13 18.86
N LEU A 147 -4.05 3.54 18.70
CA LEU A 147 -3.83 2.10 18.84
C LEU A 147 -3.88 1.67 20.30
N PHE A 148 -2.98 2.20 21.13
CA PHE A 148 -2.75 1.69 22.48
C PHE A 148 -3.71 2.28 23.51
N ASP A 149 -4.05 3.56 23.39
CA ASP A 149 -4.86 4.24 24.40
C ASP A 149 -6.34 4.13 24.06
N GLN A 150 -6.69 4.33 22.79
CA GLN A 150 -8.10 4.38 22.36
C GLN A 150 -8.64 3.06 21.83
N LYS A 151 -7.78 2.12 21.41
CA LYS A 151 -8.17 0.87 20.72
C LYS A 151 -9.10 1.14 19.53
N SER A 152 -8.79 2.17 18.76
CA SER A 152 -9.61 2.62 17.64
C SER A 152 -9.47 1.68 16.44
N TRP A 153 -10.57 1.40 15.75
CA TRP A 153 -10.55 0.56 14.55
C TRP A 153 -9.87 1.22 13.33
N ILE A 154 -9.60 2.52 13.41
CA ILE A 154 -8.83 3.30 12.42
C ILE A 154 -7.40 3.60 12.90
N ALA A 155 -6.94 2.93 13.95
CA ALA A 155 -5.62 3.18 14.53
C ALA A 155 -4.46 2.79 13.59
N LEU A 156 -4.68 1.80 12.73
CA LEU A 156 -3.76 1.34 11.69
C LEU A 156 -4.49 1.28 10.35
N ASN A 157 -3.77 1.32 9.23
CA ASN A 157 -4.36 1.11 7.91
C ASN A 157 -3.72 -0.04 7.14
N THR A 158 -4.51 -1.04 6.74
CA THR A 158 -4.04 -2.22 5.99
C THR A 158 -4.16 -2.07 4.48
N GLY A 159 -4.34 -0.84 3.99
CA GLY A 159 -4.36 -0.53 2.56
C GLY A 159 -3.01 -0.15 1.97
N SER A 160 -2.00 0.04 2.81
CA SER A 160 -0.60 0.19 2.38
C SER A 160 0.33 -0.24 3.51
N PHE A 161 1.01 -1.38 3.35
CA PHE A 161 1.93 -1.91 4.36
C PHE A 161 3.02 -2.78 3.73
N LEU A 162 4.16 -2.87 4.42
CA LEU A 162 5.25 -3.78 4.04
C LEU A 162 5.27 -4.99 4.97
N LEU A 163 5.41 -6.18 4.41
CA LEU A 163 5.53 -7.42 5.15
C LEU A 163 6.76 -8.20 4.65
N ARG A 164 7.69 -8.50 5.57
CA ARG A 164 8.95 -9.16 5.27
C ARG A 164 8.72 -10.63 4.89
N ASN A 165 9.47 -11.15 3.93
CA ASN A 165 9.42 -12.57 3.57
C ASN A 165 10.22 -13.41 4.58
N CYS A 166 9.56 -13.81 5.68
CA CYS A 166 10.13 -14.62 6.75
C CYS A 166 9.07 -15.51 7.42
N GLN A 167 9.53 -16.47 8.23
CA GLN A 167 8.67 -17.41 8.96
C GLN A 167 7.65 -16.68 9.84
N TRP A 168 8.08 -15.62 10.54
CA TRP A 168 7.19 -14.80 11.39
C TRP A 168 5.99 -14.25 10.60
N SER A 169 6.19 -13.83 9.36
CA SER A 169 5.12 -13.29 8.53
C SER A 169 4.15 -14.37 8.05
N LEU A 170 4.63 -15.60 7.78
CA LEU A 170 3.73 -16.73 7.50
C LEU A 170 2.85 -17.04 8.72
N ASP A 171 3.45 -17.00 9.91
CA ASP A 171 2.73 -17.23 11.17
C ASP A 171 1.71 -16.11 11.46
N LEU A 172 2.05 -14.85 11.15
CA LEU A 172 1.12 -13.73 11.26
C LEU A 172 -0.07 -13.92 10.32
N LEU A 173 0.16 -14.32 9.06
CA LEU A 173 -0.92 -14.54 8.08
C LEU A 173 -1.87 -15.65 8.56
N ASP A 174 -1.33 -16.74 9.12
CA ASP A 174 -2.14 -17.82 9.71
C ASP A 174 -2.99 -17.33 10.88
N ALA A 175 -2.46 -16.43 11.73
CA ALA A 175 -3.17 -15.86 12.87
C ALA A 175 -4.18 -14.77 12.49
N TRP A 176 -4.00 -14.11 11.34
CA TRP A 176 -4.85 -13.03 10.85
C TRP A 176 -6.06 -13.55 10.06
N ALA A 177 -5.89 -14.62 9.29
CA ALA A 177 -6.94 -15.23 8.45
C ALA A 177 -8.23 -15.71 9.14
N PRO A 178 -8.27 -16.16 10.42
CA PRO A 178 -9.43 -16.87 10.98
C PRO A 178 -10.75 -16.08 11.00
N MET A 179 -10.70 -14.74 11.02
CA MET A 179 -11.91 -13.90 10.97
C MET A 179 -12.39 -13.61 9.54
N GLY A 180 -11.66 -14.08 8.52
CA GLY A 180 -11.89 -13.77 7.12
C GLY A 180 -12.87 -14.64 6.34
N PRO A 181 -13.10 -15.94 6.64
CA PRO A 181 -14.02 -16.77 5.85
C PRO A 181 -15.44 -16.21 5.82
N LYS A 182 -15.95 -15.91 4.62
CA LYS A 182 -17.27 -15.28 4.42
C LYS A 182 -18.43 -16.08 5.04
N GLY A 183 -19.54 -15.40 5.30
CA GLY A 183 -20.73 -15.98 5.93
C GLY A 183 -20.63 -15.94 7.46
N PRO A 184 -21.20 -16.93 8.18
CA PRO A 184 -21.37 -16.85 9.63
C PRO A 184 -20.09 -16.56 10.41
N ILE A 185 -18.94 -17.09 9.98
CA ILE A 185 -17.65 -16.85 10.65
C ILE A 185 -17.30 -15.36 10.64
N ARG A 186 -17.30 -14.73 9.46
CA ARG A 186 -16.99 -13.30 9.30
C ARG A 186 -18.05 -12.41 9.94
N ASP A 187 -19.32 -12.81 9.92
CA ASP A 187 -20.41 -12.06 10.54
C ASP A 187 -20.29 -12.04 12.07
N GLU A 188 -20.06 -13.20 12.70
CA GLU A 188 -19.86 -13.28 14.15
C GLU A 188 -18.55 -12.61 14.59
N ALA A 189 -17.47 -12.77 13.81
CA ALA A 189 -16.22 -12.04 14.07
C ALA A 189 -16.42 -10.52 14.00
N GLY A 190 -17.27 -10.04 13.07
CA GLY A 190 -17.63 -8.62 12.98
C GLY A 190 -18.23 -8.09 14.28
N LYS A 191 -19.10 -8.87 14.94
CA LYS A 191 -19.68 -8.50 16.24
C LYS A 191 -18.61 -8.43 17.35
N VAL A 192 -17.68 -9.40 17.37
CA VAL A 192 -16.56 -9.40 18.31
C VAL A 192 -15.69 -8.16 18.12
N LEU A 193 -15.36 -7.82 16.88
CA LEU A 193 -14.55 -6.64 16.54
C LEU A 193 -15.25 -5.34 16.92
N THR A 194 -16.55 -5.22 16.65
CA THR A 194 -17.34 -4.02 17.04
C THR A 194 -17.47 -3.88 18.55
N ALA A 195 -17.53 -4.99 19.30
CA ALA A 195 -17.54 -4.95 20.76
C ALA A 195 -16.17 -4.58 21.35
N TYR A 196 -15.07 -4.95 20.69
CA TYR A 196 -13.72 -4.73 21.20
C TYR A 196 -13.12 -3.37 20.79
N LEU A 197 -13.36 -2.93 19.54
CA LEU A 197 -12.70 -1.76 18.96
C LEU A 197 -13.57 -0.51 19.04
N LYS A 198 -12.98 0.58 19.55
CA LYS A 198 -13.66 1.86 19.69
C LYS A 198 -14.00 2.45 18.32
N GLY A 199 -15.25 2.90 18.18
CA GLY A 199 -15.73 3.63 17.00
C GLY A 199 -15.97 2.78 15.76
N ARG A 200 -15.82 1.45 15.83
CA ARG A 200 -16.11 0.55 14.71
C ARG A 200 -17.64 0.45 14.49
N PRO A 201 -18.17 0.75 13.29
CA PRO A 201 -19.59 0.51 13.01
C PRO A 201 -19.92 -0.99 12.97
N ALA A 202 -21.21 -1.33 12.97
CA ALA A 202 -21.66 -2.72 12.91
C ALA A 202 -21.70 -3.22 11.46
N PHE A 203 -20.74 -4.06 11.09
CA PHE A 203 -20.66 -4.76 9.81
C PHE A 203 -19.75 -6.01 9.92
N GLU A 204 -19.70 -6.83 8.87
CA GLU A 204 -18.86 -8.03 8.79
C GLU A 204 -17.39 -7.74 9.15
N ALA A 205 -16.63 -8.73 9.63
CA ALA A 205 -15.21 -8.55 9.91
C ALA A 205 -14.41 -8.11 8.67
N ASP A 206 -13.53 -7.13 8.85
CA ASP A 206 -12.58 -6.63 7.87
C ASP A 206 -11.13 -6.92 8.32
N ASP A 207 -10.21 -6.99 7.35
CA ASP A 207 -8.80 -7.33 7.61
C ASP A 207 -8.13 -6.29 8.51
N GLN A 208 -8.44 -5.00 8.39
CA GLN A 208 -7.85 -3.94 9.22
C GLN A 208 -8.20 -4.12 10.70
N SER A 209 -9.50 -4.23 11.00
CA SER A 209 -10.01 -4.43 12.35
C SER A 209 -9.49 -5.73 12.96
N ALA A 210 -9.45 -6.82 12.17
CA ALA A 210 -8.92 -8.09 12.62
C ALA A 210 -7.42 -8.02 12.98
N LEU A 211 -6.62 -7.29 12.19
CA LEU A 211 -5.21 -7.09 12.51
C LEU A 211 -5.04 -6.27 13.79
N ILE A 212 -5.77 -5.16 13.93
CA ILE A 212 -5.71 -4.32 15.15
C ILE A 212 -6.10 -5.15 16.38
N TYR A 213 -7.18 -5.94 16.28
CA TYR A 213 -7.60 -6.85 17.34
C TYR A 213 -6.51 -7.87 17.70
N LEU A 214 -5.90 -8.52 16.70
CA LEU A 214 -4.83 -9.50 16.90
C LEU A 214 -3.62 -8.86 17.61
N LEU A 215 -3.17 -7.70 17.13
CA LEU A 215 -2.02 -6.99 17.68
C LEU A 215 -2.24 -6.48 19.11
N LEU A 216 -3.47 -6.08 19.45
CA LEU A 216 -3.80 -5.62 20.80
C LEU A 216 -4.04 -6.79 21.77
N SER A 217 -4.68 -7.87 21.31
CA SER A 217 -5.00 -9.03 22.15
C SER A 217 -3.81 -9.95 22.39
N GLN A 218 -2.83 -9.97 21.47
CA GLN A 218 -1.63 -10.81 21.53
C GLN A 218 -0.35 -9.96 21.38
N LYS A 219 -0.33 -8.82 22.09
CA LYS A 219 0.74 -7.82 22.00
C LYS A 219 2.13 -8.41 22.19
N ASP A 220 2.33 -9.23 23.22
CA ASP A 220 3.63 -9.82 23.56
C ASP A 220 4.14 -10.79 22.48
N THR A 221 3.24 -11.37 21.68
CA THR A 221 3.58 -12.28 20.59
C THR A 221 4.01 -11.53 19.33
N TRP A 222 3.31 -10.45 18.97
CA TRP A 222 3.44 -9.85 17.63
C TRP A 222 4.14 -8.50 17.63
N MET A 223 3.87 -7.63 18.60
CA MET A 223 4.19 -6.20 18.48
C MET A 223 5.68 -5.89 18.47
N GLU A 224 6.55 -6.75 19.00
CA GLU A 224 8.01 -6.56 18.93
C GLU A 224 8.51 -6.46 17.47
N ARG A 225 7.83 -7.11 16.53
CA ARG A 225 8.20 -7.13 15.10
C ARG A 225 7.36 -6.20 14.23
N VAL A 226 6.47 -5.40 14.84
CA VAL A 226 5.61 -4.44 14.13
C VAL A 226 6.14 -3.02 14.32
N PHE A 227 6.38 -2.32 13.22
CA PHE A 227 6.68 -0.89 13.22
C PHE A 227 5.41 -0.11 12.83
N VAL A 228 4.92 0.71 13.76
CA VAL A 228 3.81 1.63 13.50
C VAL A 228 4.41 2.94 12.97
N GLU A 229 4.35 3.15 11.66
CA GLU A 229 4.90 4.34 11.00
C GLU A 229 3.92 5.51 11.06
N ASN A 230 4.41 6.67 11.46
CA ASN A 230 3.63 7.90 11.61
C ASN A 230 4.43 9.17 11.22
N GLN A 231 5.65 9.03 10.69
CA GLN A 231 6.49 10.16 10.29
C GLN A 231 6.29 10.59 8.83
N TYR A 232 5.66 9.73 8.03
CA TYR A 232 5.25 10.04 6.65
C TYR A 232 3.99 9.24 6.31
N TYR A 233 3.28 9.64 5.27
CA TYR A 233 2.03 9.00 4.88
C TYR A 233 2.27 7.73 4.06
N LEU A 234 2.72 6.65 4.70
CA LEU A 234 2.63 5.31 4.12
C LEU A 234 1.17 4.96 3.75
N HIS A 235 0.22 5.52 4.52
CA HIS A 235 -1.17 5.72 4.15
C HIS A 235 -1.57 7.16 4.56
N GLY A 236 -2.12 7.94 3.64
CA GLY A 236 -2.66 9.27 3.93
C GLY A 236 -4.15 9.36 3.62
N PHE A 237 -4.96 9.69 4.62
CA PHE A 237 -6.41 9.81 4.46
C PHE A 237 -6.76 10.99 3.54
N TRP A 238 -7.37 10.69 2.39
CA TRP A 238 -7.53 11.63 1.28
C TRP A 238 -8.24 12.94 1.66
N GLU A 239 -9.25 12.88 2.54
CA GLU A 239 -10.08 14.04 2.86
C GLU A 239 -9.27 15.18 3.51
N GLY A 240 -8.23 14.84 4.29
CA GLY A 240 -7.33 15.83 4.91
C GLY A 240 -6.21 16.33 4.00
N LEU A 241 -6.09 15.80 2.78
CA LEU A 241 -4.94 16.01 1.90
C LEU A 241 -5.32 16.70 0.57
N VAL A 242 -6.38 16.23 -0.09
CA VAL A 242 -6.64 16.58 -1.50
C VAL A 242 -6.93 18.06 -1.74
N ASP A 243 -7.46 18.77 -0.74
CA ASP A 243 -7.78 20.19 -0.83
C ASP A 243 -6.54 21.09 -0.59
N ARG A 244 -5.42 20.49 -0.14
CA ARG A 244 -4.16 21.19 0.14
C ARG A 244 -3.13 21.09 -0.98
N TYR A 245 -3.42 20.37 -2.07
CA TYR A 245 -2.42 20.14 -3.13
C TYR A 245 -1.89 21.41 -3.78
N GLU A 246 -2.73 22.41 -4.05
CA GLU A 246 -2.27 23.68 -4.61
C GLU A 246 -1.32 24.41 -3.63
N GLU A 247 -1.65 24.41 -2.34
CA GLU A 247 -0.77 24.96 -1.29
C GLU A 247 0.57 24.21 -1.27
N MET A 248 0.54 22.87 -1.36
CA MET A 248 1.75 22.04 -1.37
C MET A 248 2.63 22.33 -2.58
N MET A 249 2.03 22.49 -3.77
CA MET A 249 2.74 22.85 -5.00
C MET A 249 3.38 24.24 -4.95
N GLU A 250 2.80 25.16 -4.18
CA GLU A 250 3.32 26.51 -4.02
C GLU A 250 4.45 26.58 -2.99
N LYS A 251 4.30 25.91 -1.84
CA LYS A 251 5.18 26.07 -0.67
C LYS A 251 6.26 25.01 -0.54
N TYR A 252 6.05 23.82 -1.09
CA TYR A 252 6.88 22.65 -0.84
C TYR A 252 7.35 21.98 -2.14
N HIS A 253 7.97 20.82 -2.02
CA HIS A 253 8.46 20.01 -3.13
C HIS A 253 8.31 18.52 -2.81
N PRO A 254 8.24 17.63 -3.83
CA PRO A 254 8.25 16.19 -3.63
C PRO A 254 9.58 15.71 -3.01
N GLY A 255 9.55 14.54 -2.38
CA GLY A 255 10.63 13.91 -1.65
C GLY A 255 10.47 13.97 -0.12
N LEU A 256 9.37 14.53 0.40
CA LEU A 256 9.14 14.73 1.84
C LEU A 256 8.28 13.61 2.44
N GLY A 257 7.28 13.13 1.70
CA GLY A 257 6.40 12.02 2.09
C GLY A 257 5.36 12.31 3.17
N ASP A 258 5.38 13.48 3.82
CA ASP A 258 4.55 13.85 4.98
C ASP A 258 3.49 14.92 4.67
N GLU A 259 2.99 15.67 5.65
CA GLU A 259 1.94 16.69 5.47
C GLU A 259 2.32 17.87 4.57
N ARG A 260 3.59 17.99 4.20
CA ARG A 260 4.09 18.98 3.25
C ARG A 260 4.01 18.47 1.82
N TRP A 261 4.15 17.16 1.62
CA TRP A 261 3.96 16.48 0.34
C TRP A 261 3.69 14.99 0.59
N PRO A 262 2.41 14.54 0.63
CA PRO A 262 2.08 13.21 1.13
C PRO A 262 2.61 12.12 0.21
N PHE A 263 3.17 11.06 0.81
CA PHE A 263 3.67 9.93 0.03
C PHE A 263 2.54 9.17 -0.66
N VAL A 264 1.54 8.75 0.11
CA VAL A 264 0.36 8.06 -0.39
C VAL A 264 -0.90 8.85 -0.04
N THR A 265 -1.76 9.06 -1.03
CA THR A 265 -3.14 9.50 -0.82
C THR A 265 -4.08 8.32 -1.05
N HIS A 266 -4.79 7.91 0.00
CA HIS A 266 -5.65 6.73 0.01
C HIS A 266 -7.13 7.11 0.12
N PHE A 267 -7.91 6.73 -0.89
CA PHE A 267 -9.32 7.07 -1.08
C PHE A 267 -10.29 6.13 -0.33
N VAL A 268 -9.98 5.84 0.94
CA VAL A 268 -10.80 5.01 1.83
C VAL A 268 -12.25 5.48 1.80
N GLY A 269 -13.17 4.55 1.57
CA GLY A 269 -14.62 4.79 1.54
C GLY A 269 -15.16 5.27 0.19
N CYS A 270 -14.31 5.61 -0.78
CA CYS A 270 -14.78 6.04 -2.12
C CYS A 270 -15.27 4.89 -3.00
N LYS A 271 -14.68 3.68 -2.85
CA LYS A 271 -15.12 2.43 -3.50
C LYS A 271 -15.50 2.61 -4.99
N PRO A 272 -14.60 3.16 -5.84
CA PRO A 272 -14.96 3.58 -7.21
C PRO A 272 -15.43 2.43 -8.11
N CYS A 273 -15.07 1.19 -7.79
CA CYS A 273 -15.47 -0.01 -8.52
C CYS A 273 -16.75 -0.68 -7.98
N GLY A 274 -17.15 -0.36 -6.74
CA GLY A 274 -18.29 -0.98 -6.07
C GLY A 274 -19.58 -0.16 -6.22
N SER A 275 -20.66 -0.76 -5.74
CA SER A 275 -22.02 -0.18 -5.77
C SER A 275 -22.40 0.64 -4.54
N TYR A 276 -21.57 0.62 -3.48
CA TYR A 276 -21.79 1.38 -2.25
C TYR A 276 -20.55 2.23 -1.93
N ALA A 277 -20.74 3.50 -1.61
CA ALA A 277 -19.68 4.43 -1.22
C ALA A 277 -20.09 5.21 0.03
N ASP A 278 -19.13 5.45 0.93
CA ASP A 278 -19.34 6.19 2.18
C ASP A 278 -19.35 7.72 1.92
N TYR A 279 -18.90 8.12 0.72
CA TYR A 279 -18.78 9.50 0.27
C TYR A 279 -19.51 9.72 -1.06
N ALA A 280 -19.84 10.98 -1.36
CA ALA A 280 -20.40 11.36 -2.65
C ALA A 280 -19.44 10.98 -3.79
N VAL A 281 -19.91 10.13 -4.71
CA VAL A 281 -19.12 9.60 -5.84
C VAL A 281 -18.44 10.73 -6.63
N GLU A 282 -19.15 11.84 -6.86
CA GLU A 282 -18.58 12.99 -7.57
C GLU A 282 -17.36 13.60 -6.85
N ARG A 283 -17.42 13.76 -5.52
CA ARG A 283 -16.29 14.27 -4.72
C ARG A 283 -15.11 13.31 -4.79
N CYS A 284 -15.37 12.01 -4.68
CA CYS A 284 -14.35 10.97 -4.81
C CYS A 284 -13.65 11.03 -6.16
N LEU A 285 -14.39 10.96 -7.27
CA LEU A 285 -13.81 10.95 -8.61
C LEU A 285 -13.01 12.24 -8.89
N LYS A 286 -13.55 13.42 -8.55
CA LYS A 286 -12.82 14.69 -8.68
C LYS A 286 -11.53 14.70 -7.86
N SER A 287 -11.56 14.14 -6.65
CA SER A 287 -10.39 14.12 -5.76
C SER A 287 -9.34 13.10 -6.20
N MET A 288 -9.77 11.94 -6.73
CA MET A 288 -8.90 10.96 -7.37
C MET A 288 -8.24 11.54 -8.63
N GLU A 289 -8.98 12.29 -9.43
CA GLU A 289 -8.45 13.01 -10.59
C GLU A 289 -7.34 13.99 -10.19
N ARG A 290 -7.59 14.77 -9.12
CA ARG A 290 -6.61 15.69 -8.53
C ARG A 290 -5.35 14.97 -8.05
N ALA A 291 -5.50 13.91 -7.26
CA ALA A 291 -4.36 13.15 -6.74
C ALA A 291 -3.54 12.50 -7.86
N PHE A 292 -4.20 11.92 -8.86
CA PHE A 292 -3.52 11.37 -10.03
C PHE A 292 -2.73 12.45 -10.78
N ASN A 293 -3.34 13.60 -11.09
CA ASN A 293 -2.66 14.67 -11.83
C ASN A 293 -1.56 15.35 -10.99
N PHE A 294 -1.71 15.40 -9.67
CA PHE A 294 -0.68 15.88 -8.74
C PHE A 294 0.58 15.00 -8.78
N ALA A 295 0.39 13.69 -8.84
CA ALA A 295 1.46 12.71 -9.03
C ALA A 295 2.02 12.72 -10.45
N ASP A 296 1.15 12.67 -11.47
CA ASP A 296 1.53 12.59 -12.88
C ASP A 296 2.27 13.85 -13.33
N ASN A 297 2.01 15.02 -12.74
CA ASN A 297 2.81 16.22 -12.94
C ASN A 297 4.30 16.01 -12.62
N GLN A 298 4.64 15.22 -11.59
CA GLN A 298 6.03 14.94 -11.23
C GLN A 298 6.71 14.07 -12.29
N VAL A 299 5.95 13.12 -12.87
CA VAL A 299 6.41 12.25 -13.97
C VAL A 299 6.52 13.04 -15.28
N LEU A 300 5.50 13.80 -15.66
CA LEU A 300 5.46 14.61 -16.89
C LEU A 300 6.55 15.68 -16.93
N LYS A 301 6.96 16.19 -15.76
CA LYS A 301 8.05 17.17 -15.64
C LYS A 301 9.36 16.65 -16.24
N LEU A 302 9.63 15.34 -16.15
CA LEU A 302 10.76 14.70 -16.82
C LEU A 302 10.77 14.96 -18.33
N TYR A 303 9.58 14.95 -18.93
CA TYR A 303 9.39 15.08 -20.37
C TYR A 303 9.09 16.51 -20.82
N GLY A 304 9.09 17.49 -19.90
CA GLY A 304 8.84 18.89 -20.22
C GLY A 304 7.37 19.27 -20.34
N PHE A 305 6.48 18.49 -19.70
CA PHE A 305 5.05 18.74 -19.66
C PHE A 305 4.52 18.85 -18.23
N GLY A 306 3.31 19.38 -18.11
CA GLY A 306 2.50 19.33 -16.90
C GLY A 306 1.03 19.53 -17.24
N HIS A 307 0.13 19.07 -16.37
CA HIS A 307 -1.30 19.31 -16.48
C HIS A 307 -1.61 20.82 -16.44
N ARG A 308 -2.66 21.23 -17.16
CA ARG A 308 -3.14 22.62 -17.13
C ARG A 308 -3.73 23.01 -15.77
N GLY A 309 -4.21 22.03 -15.02
CA GLY A 309 -4.68 22.14 -13.63
C GLY A 309 -5.00 20.74 -13.11
N LEU A 310 -5.13 20.57 -11.78
CA LEU A 310 -5.28 19.25 -11.17
C LEU A 310 -6.59 18.53 -11.53
N LEU A 311 -7.61 19.23 -12.01
CA LEU A 311 -8.85 18.62 -12.52
C LEU A 311 -8.86 18.44 -14.05
N SER A 312 -7.79 18.84 -14.76
CA SER A 312 -7.77 18.83 -16.21
C SER A 312 -6.90 17.68 -16.75
N PRO A 313 -7.45 16.81 -17.63
CA PRO A 313 -6.62 15.82 -18.33
C PRO A 313 -5.75 16.46 -19.41
N LYS A 314 -5.95 17.74 -19.74
CA LYS A 314 -5.16 18.45 -20.76
C LYS A 314 -3.79 18.82 -20.19
N ILE A 315 -2.75 18.58 -20.97
CA ILE A 315 -1.39 18.99 -20.65
C ILE A 315 -0.99 20.30 -21.35
N LYS A 316 0.10 20.89 -20.87
CA LYS A 316 0.81 22.01 -21.47
C LYS A 316 2.32 21.74 -21.42
N ARG A 317 3.05 22.32 -22.37
CA ARG A 317 4.51 22.36 -22.30
C ARG A 317 4.93 23.31 -21.18
N ILE A 318 5.95 22.94 -20.42
CA ILE A 318 6.52 23.76 -19.34
C ILE A 318 7.95 24.23 -19.66
N ARG A 319 8.52 23.79 -20.79
CA ARG A 319 9.80 24.26 -21.33
C ARG A 319 9.80 24.18 -22.86
N ASN A 320 10.66 24.98 -23.50
CA ASN A 320 10.86 24.95 -24.95
C ASN A 320 11.58 23.67 -25.37
N GLU A 321 11.39 23.27 -26.63
CA GLU A 321 12.18 22.21 -27.24
C GLU A 321 13.62 22.69 -27.45
N THR A 322 14.56 21.74 -27.40
CA THR A 322 15.98 22.01 -27.60
C THR A 322 16.56 20.94 -28.52
N VAL A 323 17.50 21.35 -29.36
CA VAL A 323 18.32 20.43 -30.18
C VAL A 323 19.41 19.75 -29.35
N ALA A 324 19.63 20.19 -28.11
CA ALA A 324 20.62 19.66 -27.18
C ALA A 324 19.96 19.13 -25.89
N PRO A 325 19.15 18.05 -25.97
CA PRO A 325 18.40 17.53 -24.83
C PRO A 325 19.28 16.98 -23.70
N LEU A 326 20.55 16.67 -23.98
CA LEU A 326 21.48 16.09 -23.01
C LEU A 326 22.25 17.14 -22.18
N GLU A 327 22.20 18.42 -22.53
CA GLU A 327 22.91 19.47 -21.78
C GLU A 327 22.34 19.72 -20.38
N PHE A 328 21.06 19.39 -20.17
CA PHE A 328 20.35 19.71 -18.93
C PHE A 328 19.75 18.49 -18.24
N VAL A 329 20.26 17.27 -18.53
CA VAL A 329 19.70 16.02 -17.96
C VAL A 329 19.72 16.08 -16.44
N ASP A 330 20.84 16.43 -15.82
CA ASP A 330 20.95 16.39 -14.35
C ASP A 330 20.07 17.45 -13.67
N LYS A 331 19.71 18.53 -14.39
CA LYS A 331 18.76 19.55 -13.92
C LYS A 331 17.30 19.08 -14.00
N PHE A 332 16.97 18.20 -14.93
CA PHE A 332 15.58 17.83 -15.25
C PHE A 332 15.23 16.38 -14.94
N ASP A 333 16.22 15.52 -14.73
CA ASP A 333 16.04 14.11 -14.46
C ASP A 333 15.88 13.87 -12.96
N ILE A 334 14.62 13.68 -12.54
CA ILE A 334 14.27 13.39 -11.15
C ILE A 334 14.87 12.07 -10.64
N ARG A 335 15.36 11.19 -11.53
CA ARG A 335 16.06 9.95 -11.16
C ARG A 335 17.50 10.21 -10.70
N ARG A 336 18.06 11.36 -11.05
CA ARG A 336 19.45 11.75 -10.77
C ARG A 336 19.58 12.84 -9.73
N THR A 337 18.45 13.40 -9.27
CA THR A 337 18.47 14.39 -8.19
C THR A 337 18.85 13.64 -6.91
N GLU A 338 20.10 13.79 -6.45
CA GLU A 338 20.48 13.37 -5.11
C GLU A 338 19.60 14.14 -4.12
N VAL A 339 18.63 13.45 -3.54
CA VAL A 339 17.98 13.94 -2.33
C VAL A 339 19.05 13.80 -1.24
N GLU A 340 19.74 14.90 -0.93
CA GLU A 340 20.60 14.99 0.25
C GLU A 340 19.75 14.67 1.49
N PHE A 341 19.69 13.40 1.88
CA PHE A 341 19.26 13.02 3.21
C PHE A 341 20.35 13.48 4.17
N LYS A 342 20.27 14.73 4.64
CA LYS A 342 20.98 15.12 5.85
C LYS A 342 20.32 14.36 7.00
N PRO A 343 21.01 13.40 7.65
CA PRO A 343 20.45 12.76 8.84
C PRO A 343 20.26 13.84 9.88
N ARG A 344 19.00 14.09 10.28
CA ARG A 344 18.72 14.80 11.53
C ARG A 344 18.98 13.79 12.64
N TYR A 345 20.11 13.98 13.32
CA TYR A 345 20.50 13.30 14.55
C TYR A 345 19.50 13.57 15.68
#